data_AF-A0A368GS87-F1
#
_entry.id   AF-A0A368GS87-F1
#
_cell.length_a   1.000
_cell.length_b   1.000
_cell.length_c   1.000
_cell.angle_alpha   90.00
_cell.angle_beta   90.00
_cell.angle_gamma   90.00
#
_symmetry.space_group_name_H-M   'P 1'
#
loop_
_entity.id
_entity.type
_entity.pdbx_description
1 polymer ?
#
loop_
_entity_poly.entity_id
_entity_poly.type
_entity_poly.pdbx_seq_one_letter_code
_entity_poly.pdbx_strand_id
1 'polypeptide(L)'
;MLNSLVVLIVLRTAEYSPFVVFIAAPNLQGLQDPDGSLERLLRESEILRQAFGHLFDYVVINNDIDETIVQLEQIAEKLPTCPQWLPVSWVY
;
A
#
# COMPACT_ATOMS: atom_id res chain seq x y z
N MET A 1 -13.11 -3.36 5.41
CA MET A 1 -12.26 -2.61 4.46
C MET A 1 -12.40 -1.10 4.62
N LEU A 2 -13.61 -0.53 4.66
CA LEU A 2 -13.83 0.91 4.90
C LEU A 2 -13.19 1.45 6.20
N ASN A 3 -13.26 0.69 7.30
CA ASN A 3 -12.72 1.10 8.59
C ASN A 3 -11.19 1.26 8.62
N SER A 4 -10.42 0.49 7.83
CA SER A 4 -8.95 0.64 7.78
C SER A 4 -8.52 1.91 7.02
N LEU A 5 -9.28 2.34 6.02
CA LEU A 5 -8.98 3.55 5.25
C LEU A 5 -9.32 4.82 6.04
N VAL A 6 -10.38 4.80 6.87
CA VAL A 6 -10.71 5.91 7.78
C VAL A 6 -9.62 6.10 8.82
N VAL A 7 -9.05 5.02 9.36
CA VAL A 7 -7.92 5.10 10.31
C VAL A 7 -6.69 5.74 9.65
N LEU A 8 -6.39 5.41 8.39
CA LEU A 8 -5.25 6.01 7.68
C LEU A 8 -5.40 7.53 7.51
N ILE A 9 -6.62 8.01 7.24
CA ILE A 9 -6.92 9.44 7.12
C ILE A 9 -6.78 10.15 8.48
N VAL A 10 -7.18 9.50 9.58
CA VAL A 10 -7.05 10.03 10.95
C VAL A 10 -5.60 10.13 11.40
N LEU A 11 -4.72 9.26 10.92
CA LEU A 11 -3.30 9.23 11.28
C LEU A 11 -2.41 10.17 10.44
N ARG A 12 -2.95 10.83 9.41
CA ARG A 12 -2.23 11.85 8.61
C ARG A 12 -2.15 13.18 9.35
N THR A 13 -1.45 13.19 10.49
CA THR A 13 -1.01 14.39 11.19
C THR A 13 0.52 14.46 11.17
N ALA A 14 1.08 15.67 11.26
CA ALA A 14 2.54 15.87 11.27
C ALA A 14 3.26 15.14 12.42
N GLU A 15 2.53 14.73 13.46
CA GLU A 15 3.06 14.01 14.62
C GLU A 15 3.42 12.55 14.31
N TYR A 16 2.68 11.88 13.43
CA TYR A 16 2.89 10.45 13.14
C TYR A 16 3.61 10.19 11.82
N SER A 17 3.51 11.10 10.84
CA SER A 17 4.16 10.99 9.53
C SER A 17 4.11 9.55 8.95
N PRO A 18 2.91 8.96 8.80
CA PRO A 18 2.80 7.56 8.45
C PRO A 18 3.34 7.31 7.04
N PHE A 19 4.25 6.35 6.91
CA PHE A 19 4.69 5.83 5.62
C PHE A 19 3.79 4.67 5.21
N VAL A 20 3.06 4.85 4.12
CA VAL A 20 2.00 3.93 3.68
C VAL A 20 2.49 3.09 2.51
N VAL A 21 2.68 1.80 2.75
CA VAL A 21 2.97 0.82 1.70
C VAL A 21 1.68 0.13 1.27
N PHE A 22 1.35 0.23 -0.02
CA PHE A 22 0.26 -0.55 -0.61
C PHE A 22 0.80 -1.84 -1.22
N ILE A 23 0.19 -2.96 -0.85
CA ILE A 23 0.49 -4.27 -1.42
C ILE A 23 -0.56 -4.58 -2.49
N ALA A 24 -0.17 -4.42 -3.75
CA ALA A 24 -1.00 -4.70 -4.90
C ALA A 24 -1.15 -6.22 -5.11
N ALA A 25 -2.30 -6.61 -5.65
CA ALA A 25 -2.55 -8.00 -6.01
C ALA A 25 -1.52 -8.53 -7.04
N PRO A 26 -1.20 -9.85 -7.02
CA PRO A 26 -0.30 -10.48 -7.97
C PRO A 26 -0.76 -10.33 -9.42
N ASN A 27 0.17 -10.47 -10.36
CA ASN A 27 -0.18 -10.74 -11.74
C ASN A 27 -0.69 -12.18 -11.87
N LEU A 28 -1.90 -12.35 -12.42
CA LEU A 28 -2.55 -13.67 -12.50
C LEU A 28 -2.16 -14.48 -13.74
N GLN A 29 -1.05 -14.12 -14.40
CA GLN A 29 -0.65 -14.76 -15.65
C GLN A 29 -0.45 -16.27 -15.43
N GLY A 30 -1.31 -17.08 -16.05
CA GLY A 30 -1.21 -18.54 -16.00
C GLY A 30 -1.84 -19.21 -14.77
N LEU A 31 -2.53 -18.47 -13.88
CA LEU A 31 -3.27 -19.07 -12.77
C LEU A 31 -4.69 -19.47 -13.17
N GLN A 32 -5.13 -20.65 -12.76
CA GLN A 32 -6.54 -21.03 -12.87
C GLN A 32 -7.34 -20.34 -11.76
N ASP A 33 -8.41 -19.64 -12.15
CA ASP A 33 -9.34 -18.96 -11.23
C ASP A 33 -10.75 -19.57 -11.40
N PRO A 34 -10.98 -20.79 -10.89
CA PRO A 34 -12.23 -21.54 -11.13
C PRO A 34 -13.48 -20.87 -10.54
N ASP A 35 -13.32 -19.97 -9.57
CA ASP A 35 -14.40 -19.26 -8.88
C ASP A 35 -14.43 -17.74 -9.14
N GLY A 36 -13.49 -17.22 -9.94
CA GLY A 36 -13.41 -15.80 -10.29
C GLY A 36 -12.96 -14.90 -9.11
N SER A 37 -12.55 -15.50 -8.00
CA SER A 37 -12.18 -14.77 -6.78
C SER A 37 -10.91 -13.95 -6.98
N LEU A 38 -10.01 -14.44 -7.83
CA LEU A 38 -8.72 -13.82 -8.08
C LEU A 38 -8.86 -12.61 -9.01
N GLU A 39 -9.68 -12.70 -10.05
CA GLU A 39 -10.06 -11.55 -10.90
C GLU A 39 -10.76 -10.45 -10.10
N ARG A 40 -11.63 -10.83 -9.14
CA ARG A 40 -12.27 -9.87 -8.23
C ARG A 40 -11.25 -9.17 -7.34
N LEU A 41 -10.30 -9.91 -6.77
CA LEU A 41 -9.20 -9.34 -5.98
C LEU A 41 -8.36 -8.35 -6.79
N LEU A 42 -8.01 -8.69 -8.03
CA LEU A 42 -7.32 -7.77 -8.94
C LEU A 42 -8.12 -6.48 -9.15
N ARG A 43 -9.41 -6.60 -9.46
CA ARG A 43 -10.27 -5.45 -9.72
C ARG A 43 -10.38 -4.55 -8.48
N GLU A 44 -10.59 -5.14 -7.30
CA GLU A 44 -10.65 -4.40 -6.05
C GLU A 44 -9.31 -3.70 -5.75
N SER A 45 -8.18 -4.38 -5.98
CA SER A 45 -6.84 -3.82 -5.82
C SER A 45 -6.63 -2.61 -6.73
N GLU A 46 -7.04 -2.69 -8.00
CA GLU A 46 -6.92 -1.59 -8.96
C GLU A 46 -7.82 -0.40 -8.61
N ILE A 47 -9.06 -0.66 -8.19
CA ILE A 47 -9.98 0.39 -7.72
C ILE A 47 -9.38 1.14 -6.53
N LEU A 48 -8.82 0.43 -5.55
CA LEU A 48 -8.16 1.03 -4.39
C LEU A 48 -6.96 1.88 -4.81
N ARG A 49 -6.14 1.36 -5.73
CA ARG A 49 -4.98 2.08 -6.27
C ARG A 49 -5.37 3.35 -7.00
N GLN A 50 -6.43 3.33 -7.80
CA GLN A 50 -6.93 4.51 -8.50
C GLN A 50 -7.52 5.55 -7.56
N ALA A 51 -8.33 5.12 -6.59
CA ALA A 51 -8.99 6.02 -5.65
C ALA A 51 -8.04 6.64 -4.63
N PHE A 52 -7.08 5.85 -4.13
CA PHE A 52 -6.25 6.22 -2.98
C PHE A 52 -4.75 6.23 -3.29
N GLY A 53 -4.34 6.07 -4.54
CA GLY A 53 -2.92 5.99 -4.91
C GLY A 53 -2.07 7.16 -4.46
N HIS A 54 -2.65 8.36 -4.38
CA HIS A 54 -2.00 9.57 -3.86
C HIS A 54 -1.75 9.54 -2.34
N LEU A 55 -2.31 8.55 -1.64
CA LEU A 55 -2.10 8.33 -0.22
C LEU A 55 -0.94 7.36 0.07
N PHE A 56 -0.42 6.68 -0.95
CA PHE A 56 0.62 5.65 -0.80
C PHE A 56 1.99 6.24 -1.10
N ASP A 57 2.95 5.96 -0.23
CA ASP A 57 4.35 6.37 -0.39
C ASP A 57 5.14 5.33 -1.19
N TYR A 58 4.69 4.07 -1.17
CA TYR A 58 5.29 2.98 -1.94
C TYR A 58 4.25 1.92 -2.33
N VAL A 59 4.46 1.26 -3.48
CA VAL A 59 3.63 0.16 -3.96
C VAL A 59 4.48 -1.08 -4.19
N VAL A 60 4.14 -2.19 -3.55
CA VAL A 60 4.74 -3.52 -3.78
C VAL A 60 3.73 -4.38 -4.52
N ILE A 61 4.14 -5.08 -5.58
CA ILE A 61 3.30 -6.07 -6.24
C ILE A 61 3.59 -7.44 -5.64
N ASN A 62 2.59 -8.08 -5.05
CA ASN A 62 2.74 -9.37 -4.37
C ASN A 62 2.79 -10.54 -5.36
N ASN A 63 3.82 -10.59 -6.22
CA ASN A 63 4.04 -11.71 -7.14
C ASN A 63 4.70 -12.91 -6.45
N ASP A 64 5.58 -12.64 -5.49
CA ASP A 64 6.27 -13.64 -4.67
C ASP A 64 6.31 -13.15 -3.22
N ILE A 65 5.98 -14.03 -2.28
CA ILE A 65 5.82 -13.66 -0.86
C ILE A 65 7.18 -13.38 -0.23
N ASP A 66 8.21 -14.18 -0.54
CA ASP A 66 9.54 -14.01 0.03
C ASP A 66 10.17 -12.70 -0.45
N GLU A 67 10.07 -12.39 -1.74
CA GLU A 67 10.53 -11.10 -2.28
C GLU A 67 9.75 -9.92 -1.68
N THR A 68 8.43 -10.07 -1.50
CA THR A 68 7.58 -9.03 -0.89
C THR A 68 8.01 -8.73 0.54
N ILE A 69 8.28 -9.75 1.35
CA ILE A 69 8.74 -9.60 2.72
C ILE A 69 10.10 -8.88 2.75
N VAL A 70 11.06 -9.32 1.93
CA VAL A 70 12.38 -8.70 1.85
C VAL A 70 12.28 -7.21 1.46
N GLN A 71 11.41 -6.87 0.51
CA GLN A 71 11.20 -5.46 0.13
C GLN A 71 10.63 -4.64 1.29
N LEU A 72 9.67 -5.18 2.05
CA LEU A 72 9.08 -4.51 3.20
C LEU A 72 10.09 -4.29 4.32
N GLU A 73 10.94 -5.28 4.61
CA GLU A 73 12.02 -5.17 5.59
C GLU A 73 13.01 -4.07 5.20
N GLN A 74 13.45 -4.06 3.94
CA GLN A 74 14.38 -3.03 3.43
C GLN A 74 13.78 -1.62 3.49
N ILE A 75 12.48 -1.48 3.25
CA ILE A 75 11.79 -0.20 3.40
C ILE A 75 11.80 0.20 4.87
N ALA A 76 11.38 -0.69 5.77
CA ALA A 76 11.31 -0.43 7.21
C ALA A 76 12.67 -0.03 7.80
N GLU A 77 13.76 -0.66 7.37
CA GLU A 77 15.13 -0.32 7.78
C GLU A 77 15.59 1.06 7.32
N LYS A 78 15.15 1.51 6.13
CA LYS A 78 15.56 2.79 5.54
C LYS A 78 14.75 3.98 6.06
N LEU A 79 13.50 3.77 6.45
CA LEU A 79 12.59 4.83 6.88
C LEU A 79 13.14 5.76 7.98
N PRO A 80 13.82 5.27 9.04
CA PRO A 80 14.35 6.12 10.10
C PRO A 80 15.48 7.05 9.64
N THR A 81 16.15 6.70 8.54
CA THR A 81 17.35 7.41 8.05
C THR A 81 17.05 8.39 6.91
N CYS A 82 15.85 8.31 6.33
CA CYS A 82 15.44 9.15 5.21
C CYS A 82 14.63 10.36 5.72
N PRO A 83 14.99 11.60 5.34
CA PRO A 83 14.13 12.75 5.59
C PRO A 83 12.79 12.55 4.85
N GLN A 84 11.68 12.63 5.59
CA GLN A 84 10.33 12.47 5.03
C GLN A 84 9.75 13.83 4.61
N TRP A 85 9.14 13.88 3.42
CA TRP A 85 8.44 15.07 2.94
C TRP A 85 7.01 15.07 3.43
N LEU A 86 6.71 15.94 4.40
CA LEU A 86 5.37 16.14 4.92
C LEU A 86 4.65 17.26 4.15
N PRO A 87 3.42 17.04 3.66
CA PRO A 87 2.60 18.12 3.14
C PRO A 87 2.38 19.18 4.22
N VAL A 88 2.49 20.45 3.85
CA VAL A 88 2.24 21.60 4.76
C VAL A 88 0.82 21.54 5.35
N SER A 89 -0.13 20.95 4.64
CA SER A 89 -1.50 20.75 5.10
C SER A 89 -1.64 19.78 6.28
N TRP A 90 -0.59 19.06 6.70
CA TRP A 90 -0.60 18.17 7.87
C TRP A 90 -0.09 18.86 9.15
N VAL A 91 0.45 20.07 9.02
CA VAL A 91 1.06 20.85 10.11
C VAL A 91 0.04 21.76 10.81
N TYR A 92 -1.19 21.88 10.29
CA TYR A 92 -2.24 22.78 10.78
C TYR A 92 -3.58 22.08 11.02
#